data_AF-A0A9X5EG22-F1
#
_entry.id   AF-A0A9X5EG22-F1
#
_cell.length_a   1.000
_cell.length_b   1.000
_cell.length_c   1.000
_cell.angle_alpha   90.00
_cell.angle_beta   90.00
_cell.angle_gamma   90.00
#
_symmetry.space_group_name_H-M   'P 1'
#
loop_
_entity.id
_entity.type
_entity.pdbx_description
1 polymer ?
#
loop_
_entity_poly.entity_id
_entity_poly.type
_entity_poly.pdbx_seq_one_letter_code
_entity_poly.pdbx_strand_id
1 'polypeptide(L)'
;MAQNVWLAAVSIAFLALSPCTNASDAADGVDVAKVLLATRADTSAGTTIDGSLAAWREQLSPRAGEPYGPPVDKPAFASEEYWLKMLASLPTMKAHGAEQQAIRALQWDLGTTKARPGKDIPHEAMERVDLSRLYPQHQDPLVVAGIAKAGVDADIFSAALAVTTDDHSTVAANYAVAAQIIRDRARAYPREAWPRMGIRAGIVDRLVASAIPEDFADPDRRYLSLLVEQEARTRRVGLRNQYGLRALPTPYRVARLAAAYRDGQGYALASTFPCGPDGSHQPGAGTQAPGDHRPLCFADASDNAVYRWYADEMWNQAHPAWKASGEHTWIALMFFALSEVLFGVDIVPSPYFVEREIAAELVDEGLVAEVKGDAAAEYESLLTCRIP
;
A
#
# COMPACT_ATOMS: atom_id res chain seq x y z
N MET A 1 12.62 70.43 -38.52
CA MET A 1 13.18 69.12 -38.92
C MET A 1 13.17 68.23 -37.70
N ALA A 2 12.56 67.04 -37.83
CA ALA A 2 12.60 65.83 -36.97
C ALA A 2 12.29 66.02 -35.46
N GLN A 3 11.08 65.71 -34.97
CA GLN A 3 10.59 64.36 -34.58
C GLN A 3 11.55 63.59 -33.65
N ASN A 4 11.23 63.58 -32.35
CA ASN A 4 11.56 62.49 -31.42
C ASN A 4 10.32 62.26 -30.55
N VAL A 5 9.46 61.35 -31.04
CA VAL A 5 8.26 60.88 -30.35
C VAL A 5 8.69 59.82 -29.34
N TRP A 6 8.38 60.07 -28.07
CA TRP A 6 8.43 59.08 -27.00
C TRP A 6 7.39 57.98 -27.28
N LEU A 7 7.83 56.80 -27.69
CA LEU A 7 7.01 55.60 -27.71
C LEU A 7 7.02 54.98 -26.32
N ALA A 8 5.95 55.24 -25.57
CA ALA A 8 5.59 54.43 -24.41
C ALA A 8 5.19 53.04 -24.91
N ALA A 9 6.05 52.05 -24.70
CA ALA A 9 5.70 50.65 -24.89
C ALA A 9 4.73 50.23 -23.78
N VAL A 10 3.46 50.04 -24.15
CA VAL A 10 2.47 49.38 -23.31
C VAL A 10 2.78 47.88 -23.33
N SER A 11 3.53 47.41 -22.32
CA SER A 11 3.67 45.99 -22.05
C SER A 11 2.35 45.47 -21.46
N ILE A 12 1.52 44.86 -22.31
CA ILE A 12 0.40 44.04 -21.86
C ILE A 12 1.01 42.78 -21.23
N ALA A 13 1.12 42.78 -19.91
CA ALA A 13 1.40 41.58 -19.14
C ALA A 13 0.19 40.65 -19.28
N PHE A 14 0.28 39.68 -20.19
CA PHE A 14 -0.53 38.48 -20.13
C PHE A 14 -0.16 37.74 -18.84
N LEU A 15 -0.89 38.02 -17.77
CA LEU A 15 -1.01 37.12 -16.62
C LEU A 15 -1.63 35.84 -17.16
N ALA A 16 -0.79 34.91 -17.63
CA ALA A 16 -1.14 33.51 -17.70
C ALA A 16 -1.44 33.09 -16.26
N LEU A 17 -2.72 33.07 -15.92
CA LEU A 17 -3.23 32.34 -14.77
C LEU A 17 -2.87 30.86 -15.03
N SER A 18 -1.70 30.44 -14.56
CA SER A 18 -1.39 29.04 -14.37
C SER A 18 -2.53 28.45 -13.54
N PRO A 19 -3.21 27.39 -14.00
CA PRO A 19 -4.17 26.71 -13.15
C PRO A 19 -3.37 25.94 -12.10
N CYS A 20 -2.96 26.62 -11.03
CA CYS A 20 -2.61 26.00 -9.77
C CYS A 20 -3.90 25.52 -9.11
N THR A 21 -4.50 24.50 -9.69
CA THR A 21 -5.46 23.64 -9.01
C THR A 21 -4.77 22.30 -8.86
N ASN A 22 -4.29 22.04 -7.64
CA ASN A 22 -4.20 20.67 -7.14
C ASN A 22 -5.62 20.11 -7.22
N ALA A 23 -5.99 19.54 -8.36
CA ALA A 23 -7.23 18.82 -8.49
C ALA A 23 -7.13 17.66 -7.51
N SER A 24 -7.86 17.75 -6.39
CA SER A 24 -8.19 16.58 -5.60
C SER A 24 -8.80 15.56 -6.57
N ASP A 25 -8.25 14.36 -6.59
CA ASP A 25 -8.78 13.27 -7.41
C ASP A 25 -10.20 13.00 -6.89
N ALA A 26 -11.21 12.90 -7.76
CA ALA A 26 -12.59 12.79 -7.30
C ALA A 26 -12.86 11.50 -6.49
N ALA A 27 -11.94 10.53 -6.59
CA ALA A 27 -11.93 9.30 -5.81
C ALA A 27 -11.24 9.41 -4.43
N ASP A 28 -10.70 10.58 -4.07
CA ASP A 28 -10.08 10.81 -2.77
C ASP A 28 -11.12 10.67 -1.65
N GLY A 29 -10.77 9.92 -0.60
CA GLY A 29 -11.66 9.62 0.51
C GLY A 29 -12.76 8.61 0.18
N VAL A 30 -12.82 8.09 -1.05
CA VAL A 30 -13.84 7.13 -1.49
C VAL A 30 -13.26 5.72 -1.51
N ASP A 31 -13.94 4.79 -0.86
CA ASP A 31 -13.75 3.34 -1.02
C ASP A 31 -14.58 2.85 -2.21
N VAL A 32 -13.99 2.89 -3.41
CA VAL A 32 -14.70 2.55 -4.65
C VAL A 32 -15.14 1.09 -4.64
N ALA A 33 -14.36 0.18 -4.03
CA ALA A 33 -14.71 -1.23 -3.95
C ALA A 33 -15.97 -1.45 -3.09
N LYS A 34 -16.05 -0.80 -1.92
CA LYS A 34 -17.23 -0.87 -1.05
C LYS A 34 -18.48 -0.30 -1.72
N VAL A 35 -18.38 0.86 -2.38
CA VAL A 35 -19.53 1.46 -3.09
C VAL A 35 -19.96 0.59 -4.28
N LEU A 36 -19.00 -0.01 -4.98
CA LEU A 36 -19.28 -0.94 -6.08
C LEU A 36 -19.99 -2.19 -5.60
N LEU A 37 -19.55 -2.81 -4.50
CA LEU A 37 -20.19 -3.98 -3.90
C LEU A 37 -21.63 -3.66 -3.47
N ALA A 38 -21.84 -2.53 -2.80
CA ALA A 38 -23.17 -2.09 -2.38
C ALA A 38 -24.10 -1.88 -3.59
N THR A 39 -23.64 -1.15 -4.61
CA THR A 39 -24.44 -0.86 -5.81
C THR A 39 -24.76 -2.14 -6.60
N ARG A 40 -23.83 -3.08 -6.64
CA ARG A 40 -24.02 -4.37 -7.30
C ARG A 40 -25.06 -5.21 -6.57
N ALA A 41 -25.00 -5.28 -5.24
CA ALA A 41 -25.98 -5.99 -4.42
C ALA A 41 -27.41 -5.43 -4.61
N ASP A 42 -27.54 -4.11 -4.74
CA ASP A 42 -28.83 -3.45 -5.04
C ASP A 42 -29.35 -3.76 -6.45
N THR A 43 -28.44 -3.95 -7.41
CA THR A 43 -28.80 -4.20 -8.82
C THR A 43 -29.09 -5.68 -9.11
N SER A 44 -28.49 -6.62 -8.37
CA SER A 44 -28.53 -8.05 -8.70
C SER A 44 -29.76 -8.83 -8.21
N ALA A 45 -30.77 -8.17 -7.61
CA ALA A 45 -32.11 -8.72 -7.35
C ALA A 45 -32.21 -10.24 -7.05
N GLY A 46 -31.39 -10.76 -6.12
CA GLY A 46 -31.47 -12.15 -5.67
C GLY A 46 -30.73 -13.21 -6.48
N THR A 47 -29.90 -12.85 -7.46
CA THR A 47 -28.90 -13.79 -8.04
C THR A 47 -27.62 -13.80 -7.19
N THR A 48 -26.99 -14.97 -7.10
CA THR A 48 -25.71 -15.17 -6.39
C THR A 48 -24.68 -14.17 -6.89
N ILE A 49 -24.10 -13.39 -5.96
CA ILE A 49 -23.10 -12.38 -6.29
C ILE A 49 -21.78 -13.12 -6.54
N ASP A 50 -21.56 -13.59 -7.77
CA ASP A 50 -20.25 -14.09 -8.17
C ASP A 50 -19.33 -12.90 -8.46
N GLY A 51 -18.41 -12.61 -7.55
CA GLY A 51 -17.31 -11.69 -7.79
C GLY A 51 -16.64 -11.27 -6.52
N SER A 52 -15.65 -12.06 -6.12
CA SER A 52 -14.69 -11.68 -5.09
C SER A 52 -13.82 -10.52 -5.59
N LEU A 53 -13.15 -9.85 -4.65
CA LEU A 53 -12.11 -8.86 -4.97
C LEU A 53 -11.00 -9.44 -5.87
N ALA A 54 -10.76 -10.76 -5.81
CA ALA A 54 -9.84 -11.46 -6.71
C ALA A 54 -10.33 -11.45 -8.16
N ALA A 55 -11.62 -11.71 -8.40
CA ALA A 55 -12.21 -11.64 -9.73
C ALA A 55 -12.13 -10.21 -10.33
N TRP A 56 -12.31 -9.18 -9.50
CA TRP A 56 -12.12 -7.80 -9.94
C TRP A 56 -10.65 -7.47 -10.23
N ARG A 57 -9.73 -7.98 -9.40
CA ARG A 57 -8.29 -7.84 -9.64
C ARG A 57 -7.88 -8.48 -10.97
N GLU A 58 -8.41 -9.66 -11.30
CA GLU A 58 -8.18 -10.32 -12.60
C GLU A 58 -8.74 -9.51 -13.78
N GLN A 59 -9.90 -8.88 -13.63
CA GLN A 59 -10.44 -8.01 -14.68
C GLN A 59 -9.63 -6.71 -14.84
N LEU A 60 -9.08 -6.18 -13.75
CA LEU A 60 -8.21 -4.99 -13.75
C LEU A 60 -6.80 -5.30 -14.22
N SER A 61 -6.35 -6.54 -14.13
CA SER A 61 -5.10 -7.03 -14.71
C SER A 61 -5.25 -8.50 -15.08
N PRO A 62 -5.56 -8.84 -16.35
CA PRO A 62 -5.76 -10.23 -16.79
C PRO A 62 -4.52 -11.12 -16.60
N ARG A 63 -3.36 -10.49 -16.37
CA ARG A 63 -2.10 -11.15 -16.01
C ARG A 63 -1.71 -10.83 -14.56
N ALA A 64 -2.67 -10.76 -13.64
CA ALA A 64 -2.43 -10.43 -12.22
C ALA A 64 -1.50 -11.45 -11.52
N GLY A 65 -1.45 -12.68 -12.05
CA GLY A 65 -0.53 -13.72 -11.59
C GLY A 65 0.93 -13.48 -12.03
N GLU A 66 1.16 -12.64 -13.04
CA GLU A 66 2.49 -12.24 -13.50
C GLU A 66 2.94 -10.95 -12.80
N PRO A 67 4.20 -10.85 -12.34
CA PRO A 67 4.65 -9.69 -11.59
C PRO A 67 4.49 -8.36 -12.34
N TYR A 68 4.75 -8.40 -13.65
CA TYR A 68 4.82 -7.22 -14.49
C TYR A 68 3.58 -6.99 -15.35
N GLY A 69 2.49 -7.74 -15.11
CA GLY A 69 1.23 -7.61 -15.83
C GLY A 69 0.73 -6.16 -15.87
N PRO A 70 0.36 -5.60 -17.04
CA PRO A 70 -0.17 -4.26 -17.12
C PRO A 70 -1.57 -4.19 -16.50
N PRO A 71 -1.95 -3.07 -15.88
CA PRO A 71 -3.34 -2.79 -15.58
C PRO A 71 -4.14 -2.52 -16.87
N VAL A 72 -5.45 -2.72 -16.80
CA VAL A 72 -6.39 -2.47 -17.90
C VAL A 72 -7.14 -1.16 -17.65
N ASP A 73 -7.08 -0.26 -18.62
CA ASP A 73 -7.72 1.07 -18.53
C ASP A 73 -9.26 1.02 -18.64
N LYS A 74 -9.80 -0.03 -19.27
CA LYS A 74 -11.23 -0.26 -19.48
C LYS A 74 -11.57 -1.73 -19.21
N PRO A 75 -11.77 -2.12 -17.94
CA PRO A 75 -12.14 -3.49 -17.60
C PRO A 75 -13.55 -3.82 -18.11
N ALA A 76 -13.84 -5.12 -18.29
CA ALA A 76 -15.13 -5.56 -18.82
C ALA A 76 -16.32 -5.09 -17.97
N PHE A 77 -16.16 -5.06 -16.64
CA PHE A 77 -17.20 -4.56 -15.75
C PHE A 77 -17.56 -3.08 -15.95
N ALA A 78 -16.72 -2.29 -16.62
CA ALA A 78 -16.96 -0.85 -16.79
C ALA A 78 -18.13 -0.56 -17.75
N SER A 79 -18.56 -1.54 -18.55
CA SER A 79 -19.77 -1.45 -19.37
C SER A 79 -21.04 -1.93 -18.67
N GLU A 80 -20.93 -2.45 -17.44
CA GLU A 80 -22.06 -3.03 -16.72
C GLU A 80 -22.97 -1.96 -16.09
N GLU A 81 -24.26 -2.26 -15.98
CA GLU A 81 -25.25 -1.30 -15.43
C GLU A 81 -24.91 -0.87 -14.00
N TYR A 82 -24.46 -1.80 -13.15
CA TYR A 82 -24.10 -1.51 -11.76
C TYR A 82 -22.90 -0.56 -11.66
N TRP A 83 -21.96 -0.62 -12.61
CA TRP A 83 -20.81 0.29 -12.65
C TRP A 83 -21.26 1.72 -12.97
N LEU A 84 -22.13 1.88 -13.96
CA LEU A 84 -22.69 3.18 -14.32
C LEU A 84 -23.51 3.80 -13.17
N LYS A 85 -24.30 2.97 -12.46
CA LYS A 85 -25.03 3.40 -11.25
C LYS A 85 -24.09 3.83 -10.13
N MET A 86 -23.00 3.10 -9.92
CA MET A 86 -22.00 3.44 -8.90
C MET A 86 -21.34 4.79 -9.22
N LEU A 87 -20.93 5.00 -10.47
CA LEU A 87 -20.36 6.30 -10.88
C LEU A 87 -21.36 7.44 -10.68
N ALA A 88 -22.65 7.21 -10.95
CA ALA A 88 -23.70 8.21 -10.73
C ALA A 88 -23.97 8.50 -9.24
N SER A 89 -23.70 7.55 -8.34
CA SER A 89 -23.91 7.71 -6.90
C SER A 89 -22.78 8.47 -6.21
N LEU A 90 -21.60 8.55 -6.82
CA LEU A 90 -20.44 9.25 -6.27
C LEU A 90 -20.57 10.78 -6.48
N PRO A 91 -20.81 11.58 -5.43
CA PRO A 91 -21.12 13.01 -5.57
C PRO A 91 -19.97 13.84 -6.14
N THR A 92 -18.73 13.42 -5.86
CA THR A 92 -17.47 14.03 -6.31
C THR A 92 -17.11 13.69 -7.75
N MET A 93 -17.68 12.63 -8.32
CA MET A 93 -17.33 12.04 -9.62
C MET A 93 -18.20 12.55 -10.78
N LYS A 94 -18.77 13.75 -10.67
CA LYS A 94 -19.60 14.35 -11.74
C LYS A 94 -18.79 15.07 -12.82
N ALA A 95 -17.47 15.11 -12.69
CA ALA A 95 -16.56 15.75 -13.64
C ALA A 95 -16.12 14.81 -14.77
N HIS A 96 -15.66 15.38 -15.89
CA HIS A 96 -15.01 14.62 -16.96
C HIS A 96 -13.86 13.76 -16.40
N GLY A 97 -13.83 12.47 -16.78
CA GLY A 97 -12.76 11.53 -16.37
C GLY A 97 -13.03 10.75 -15.08
N ALA A 98 -14.22 10.86 -14.48
CA ALA A 98 -14.62 10.14 -13.27
C ALA A 98 -14.46 8.62 -13.34
N GLU A 99 -14.84 8.02 -14.47
CA GLU A 99 -14.68 6.57 -14.70
C GLU A 99 -13.22 6.14 -14.57
N GLN A 100 -12.30 6.87 -15.23
CA GLN A 100 -10.87 6.58 -15.16
C GLN A 100 -10.28 6.81 -13.78
N GLN A 101 -10.79 7.80 -13.04
CA GLN A 101 -10.40 8.04 -11.64
C GLN A 101 -10.86 6.89 -10.74
N ALA A 102 -12.09 6.41 -10.91
CA ALA A 102 -12.63 5.26 -10.17
C ALA A 102 -11.85 3.96 -10.47
N ILE A 103 -11.54 3.72 -11.75
CA ILE A 103 -10.73 2.56 -12.17
C ILE A 103 -9.33 2.65 -11.56
N ARG A 104 -8.65 3.82 -11.63
CA ARG A 104 -7.33 4.01 -11.01
C ARG A 104 -7.36 3.81 -9.50
N ALA A 105 -8.40 4.30 -8.82
CA ALA A 105 -8.58 4.07 -7.39
C ALA A 105 -8.71 2.59 -7.06
N LEU A 106 -9.52 1.84 -7.82
CA LEU A 106 -9.64 0.39 -7.66
C LEU A 106 -8.34 -0.35 -7.95
N GLN A 107 -7.61 0.02 -9.00
CA GLN A 107 -6.31 -0.55 -9.33
C GLN A 107 -5.32 -0.36 -8.16
N TRP A 108 -5.34 0.82 -7.53
CA TRP A 108 -4.49 1.12 -6.38
C TRP A 108 -4.89 0.30 -5.15
N ASP A 109 -6.19 0.21 -4.86
CA ASP A 109 -6.73 -0.50 -3.69
C ASP A 109 -6.64 -2.02 -3.80
N LEU A 110 -6.59 -2.56 -5.02
CA LEU A 110 -6.44 -3.98 -5.33
C LEU A 110 -4.99 -4.35 -5.70
N GLY A 111 -4.07 -3.40 -5.59
CA GLY A 111 -2.64 -3.64 -5.73
C GLY A 111 -2.19 -4.00 -7.14
N THR A 112 -2.90 -3.57 -8.18
CA THR A 112 -2.49 -3.78 -9.58
C THR A 112 -1.59 -2.66 -10.10
N THR A 113 -1.36 -1.62 -9.30
CA THR A 113 -0.48 -0.51 -9.66
C THR A 113 1.00 -0.81 -9.39
N LYS A 114 1.88 -0.01 -10.01
CA LYS A 114 3.34 -0.16 -9.98
C LYS A 114 4.01 1.07 -9.35
N ALA A 115 5.32 1.08 -9.19
CA ALA A 115 6.05 2.15 -8.50
C ALA A 115 7.20 2.72 -9.35
N ARG A 116 7.04 2.83 -10.68
CA ARG A 116 8.11 3.34 -11.55
C ARG A 116 8.34 4.84 -11.33
N PRO A 117 9.60 5.26 -11.10
CA PRO A 117 9.95 6.67 -10.96
C PRO A 117 9.51 7.51 -12.16
N GLY A 118 8.89 8.66 -11.92
CA GLY A 118 8.47 9.61 -12.96
C GLY A 118 7.32 9.13 -13.85
N LYS A 119 6.87 7.88 -13.71
CA LYS A 119 5.79 7.28 -14.52
C LYS A 119 4.56 6.92 -13.71
N ASP A 120 4.74 6.07 -12.68
CA ASP A 120 3.64 5.74 -11.77
C ASP A 120 3.70 6.61 -10.51
N ILE A 121 4.91 7.01 -10.10
CA ILE A 121 5.15 7.93 -8.99
C ILE A 121 5.66 9.26 -9.54
N PRO A 122 4.88 10.35 -9.41
CA PRO A 122 5.29 11.67 -9.90
C PRO A 122 6.56 12.20 -9.21
N HIS A 123 7.36 12.96 -9.94
CA HIS A 123 8.59 13.56 -9.40
C HIS A 123 8.31 14.45 -8.18
N GLU A 124 7.19 15.18 -8.15
CA GLU A 124 6.84 16.05 -7.02
C GLU A 124 6.60 15.25 -5.73
N ALA A 125 6.08 14.02 -5.83
CA ALA A 125 5.92 13.14 -4.68
C ALA A 125 7.29 12.61 -4.21
N MET A 126 8.18 12.29 -5.16
CA MET A 126 9.52 11.78 -4.87
C MET A 126 10.44 12.84 -4.24
N GLU A 127 10.43 14.09 -4.73
CA GLU A 127 11.23 15.19 -4.19
C GLU A 127 10.92 15.52 -2.73
N ARG A 128 9.70 15.17 -2.27
CA ARG A 128 9.28 15.35 -0.88
C ARG A 128 9.82 14.28 0.06
N VAL A 129 10.40 13.20 -0.47
CA VAL A 129 11.09 12.18 0.32
C VAL A 129 12.53 12.64 0.59
N ASP A 130 12.76 13.23 1.76
CA ASP A 130 14.07 13.74 2.14
C ASP A 130 14.96 12.68 2.81
N LEU A 131 15.69 11.91 2.01
CA LEU A 131 16.74 10.99 2.50
C LEU A 131 18.12 11.66 2.67
N SER A 132 18.25 12.95 2.32
CA SER A 132 19.55 13.63 2.18
C SER A 132 20.37 13.67 3.48
N ARG A 133 19.70 13.64 4.62
CA ARG A 133 20.33 13.66 5.95
C ARG A 133 20.85 12.31 6.42
N LEU A 134 20.35 11.21 5.86
CA LEU A 134 20.50 9.88 6.45
C LEU A 134 21.30 8.95 5.53
N TYR A 135 21.11 9.04 4.20
CA TYR A 135 21.81 8.19 3.23
C TYR A 135 22.04 8.91 1.89
N PRO A 136 23.16 9.66 1.72
CA PRO A 136 23.48 10.33 0.46
C PRO A 136 23.57 9.37 -0.73
N GLN A 137 24.01 8.13 -0.48
CA GLN A 137 24.09 7.04 -1.47
C GLN A 137 22.76 6.34 -1.78
N HIS A 138 21.65 6.68 -1.10
CA HIS A 138 20.33 6.06 -1.31
C HIS A 138 19.30 7.03 -1.89
N GLN A 139 19.76 8.04 -2.64
CA GLN A 139 18.90 8.79 -3.56
C GLN A 139 18.53 7.98 -4.81
N ASP A 140 18.62 6.66 -4.75
CA ASP A 140 18.19 5.80 -5.84
C ASP A 140 16.69 6.07 -6.09
N PRO A 141 16.32 6.54 -7.30
CA PRO A 141 14.94 6.82 -7.65
C PRO A 141 14.00 5.64 -7.39
N LEU A 142 14.48 4.39 -7.51
CA LEU A 142 13.70 3.17 -7.27
C LEU A 142 13.28 3.06 -5.80
N VAL A 143 14.23 3.28 -4.88
CA VAL A 143 14.00 3.26 -3.43
C VAL A 143 13.05 4.40 -3.04
N VAL A 144 13.31 5.61 -3.52
CA VAL A 144 12.50 6.80 -3.24
C VAL A 144 11.06 6.62 -3.71
N ALA A 145 10.84 6.08 -4.92
CA ALA A 145 9.51 5.81 -5.44
C ALA A 145 8.76 4.78 -4.59
N GLY A 146 9.46 3.74 -4.11
CA GLY A 146 8.92 2.75 -3.17
C GLY A 146 8.47 3.38 -1.84
N ILE A 147 9.31 4.21 -1.24
CA ILE A 147 9.01 4.95 0.01
C ILE A 147 7.81 5.88 -0.18
N ALA A 148 7.82 6.67 -1.25
CA ALA A 148 6.73 7.60 -1.58
C ALA A 148 5.40 6.86 -1.74
N LYS A 149 5.40 5.73 -2.45
CA LYS A 149 4.20 4.93 -2.67
C LYS A 149 3.69 4.24 -1.39
N ALA A 150 4.60 3.68 -0.59
CA ALA A 150 4.27 3.14 0.73
C ALA A 150 3.77 4.22 1.70
N GLY A 151 4.11 5.49 1.43
CA GLY A 151 3.68 6.64 2.20
C GLY A 151 4.29 6.62 3.59
N VAL A 152 5.61 6.45 3.69
CA VAL A 152 6.35 6.48 4.96
C VAL A 152 7.37 7.63 4.95
N ASP A 153 7.47 8.37 6.05
CA ASP A 153 8.41 9.47 6.21
C ASP A 153 9.84 8.94 6.25
N ALA A 154 10.78 9.67 5.65
CA ALA A 154 12.17 9.25 5.49
C ALA A 154 12.89 8.97 6.83
N ASP A 155 12.58 9.73 7.88
CA ASP A 155 13.14 9.52 9.23
C ASP A 155 12.67 8.20 9.85
N ILE A 156 11.40 7.84 9.70
CA ILE A 156 10.85 6.55 10.13
C ILE A 156 11.46 5.41 9.31
N PHE A 157 11.59 5.59 8.00
CA PHE A 157 12.21 4.59 7.12
C PHE A 157 13.64 4.25 7.58
N SER A 158 14.48 5.26 7.81
CA SER A 158 15.85 5.03 8.26
C SER A 158 15.92 4.45 9.68
N ALA A 159 15.12 4.98 10.60
CA ALA A 159 15.12 4.52 11.99
C ALA A 159 14.69 3.05 12.13
N ALA A 160 13.66 2.64 11.38
CA ALA A 160 13.20 1.25 11.40
C ALA A 160 14.27 0.27 10.89
N LEU A 161 15.04 0.64 9.85
CA LEU A 161 16.15 -0.17 9.36
C LEU A 161 17.26 -0.31 10.41
N ALA A 162 17.60 0.81 11.08
CA ALA A 162 18.65 0.84 12.10
C ALA A 162 18.34 -0.10 13.28
N VAL A 163 17.07 -0.22 13.69
CA VAL A 163 16.68 -1.06 14.83
C VAL A 163 16.42 -2.53 14.50
N THR A 164 16.38 -2.92 13.22
CA THR A 164 16.16 -4.31 12.79
C THR A 164 17.35 -4.96 12.10
N THR A 165 18.36 -4.18 11.72
CA THR A 165 19.45 -4.55 10.80
C THR A 165 19.00 -4.80 9.36
N ASP A 166 19.96 -4.72 8.42
CA ASP A 166 19.70 -4.81 6.98
C ASP A 166 19.11 -6.17 6.57
N ASP A 167 19.45 -7.27 7.25
CA ASP A 167 18.97 -8.60 6.87
C ASP A 167 17.47 -8.84 7.14
N HIS A 168 16.79 -7.90 7.83
CA HIS A 168 15.39 -8.02 8.25
C HIS A 168 14.47 -6.99 7.59
N SER A 169 14.61 -6.80 6.28
CA SER A 169 13.81 -5.84 5.49
C SER A 169 12.29 -5.96 5.70
N THR A 170 11.77 -7.16 5.96
CA THR A 170 10.35 -7.38 6.21
C THR A 170 9.92 -6.89 7.60
N VAL A 171 10.75 -7.10 8.62
CA VAL A 171 10.51 -6.62 9.99
C VAL A 171 10.62 -5.10 10.04
N ALA A 172 11.66 -4.53 9.40
CA ALA A 172 11.86 -3.08 9.27
C ALA A 172 10.60 -2.42 8.68
N ALA A 173 10.08 -2.98 7.59
CA ALA A 173 8.90 -2.48 6.92
C ALA A 173 7.64 -2.49 7.79
N ASN A 174 7.45 -3.55 8.59
CA ASN A 174 6.35 -3.61 9.55
C ASN A 174 6.45 -2.47 10.57
N TYR A 175 7.61 -2.28 11.20
CA TYR A 175 7.78 -1.23 12.21
C TYR A 175 7.62 0.17 11.61
N ALA A 176 8.18 0.40 10.43
CA ALA A 176 8.08 1.68 9.75
C ALA A 176 6.64 2.04 9.38
N VAL A 177 5.88 1.11 8.79
CA VAL A 177 4.47 1.35 8.46
C VAL A 177 3.63 1.55 9.73
N ALA A 178 3.86 0.76 10.79
CA ALA A 178 3.20 0.93 12.07
C ALA A 178 3.43 2.32 12.66
N ALA A 179 4.69 2.75 12.71
CA ALA A 179 5.08 4.05 13.23
C ALA A 179 4.47 5.20 12.41
N GLN A 180 4.45 5.05 11.08
CA GLN A 180 3.80 6.02 10.22
C GLN A 180 2.29 6.11 10.50
N ILE A 181 1.59 4.98 10.67
CA ILE A 181 0.16 4.98 11.01
C ILE A 181 -0.09 5.72 12.34
N ILE A 182 0.77 5.52 13.34
CA ILE A 182 0.69 6.24 14.62
C ILE A 182 0.90 7.74 14.39
N ARG A 183 1.91 8.12 13.60
CA ARG A 183 2.21 9.52 13.29
C ARG A 183 1.06 10.20 12.55
N ASP A 184 0.46 9.53 11.56
CA ASP A 184 -0.68 10.04 10.81
C ASP A 184 -1.89 10.26 11.73
N ARG A 185 -2.16 9.30 12.63
CA ARG A 185 -3.23 9.45 13.64
C ARG A 185 -2.95 10.58 14.63
N ALA A 186 -1.71 10.70 15.10
CA ALA A 186 -1.30 11.76 16.00
C ALA A 186 -1.42 13.16 15.36
N ARG A 187 -1.21 13.26 14.03
CA ARG A 187 -1.45 14.50 13.25
C ARG A 187 -2.94 14.78 13.04
N ALA A 188 -3.77 13.73 12.89
CA ALA A 188 -5.20 13.88 12.61
C ALA A 188 -6.05 14.23 13.84
N TYR A 189 -5.61 13.84 15.05
CA TYR A 189 -6.40 14.00 16.28
C TYR A 189 -5.68 14.85 17.34
N PRO A 190 -6.42 15.66 18.11
CA PRO A 190 -5.84 16.44 19.21
C PRO A 190 -5.30 15.52 20.33
N ARG A 191 -4.27 15.98 21.05
CA ARG A 191 -3.52 15.17 22.04
C ARG A 191 -4.40 14.58 23.13
N GLU A 192 -5.45 15.30 23.52
CA GLU A 192 -6.40 14.88 24.57
C GLU A 192 -7.24 13.66 24.15
N ALA A 193 -7.37 13.41 22.85
CA ALA A 193 -8.08 12.24 22.32
C ALA A 193 -7.20 10.99 22.25
N TRP A 194 -5.86 11.13 22.26
CA TRP A 194 -4.94 10.02 22.01
C TRP A 194 -5.13 8.82 22.94
N PRO A 195 -5.26 8.97 24.28
CA PRO A 195 -5.41 7.82 25.16
C PRO A 195 -6.69 7.02 24.88
N ARG A 196 -7.80 7.71 24.61
CA ARG A 196 -9.10 7.08 24.30
C ARG A 196 -9.07 6.36 22.95
N MET A 197 -8.23 6.81 22.03
CA MET A 197 -8.03 6.21 20.71
C MET A 197 -6.88 5.20 20.68
N GLY A 198 -6.23 4.93 21.82
CA GLY A 198 -5.08 4.03 21.91
C GLY A 198 -3.84 4.50 21.14
N ILE A 199 -3.71 5.80 20.84
CA ILE A 199 -2.58 6.37 20.09
C ILE A 199 -1.39 6.55 21.05
N ARG A 200 -0.33 5.75 20.87
CA ARG A 200 0.91 5.84 21.64
C ARG A 200 1.99 6.61 20.87
N ALA A 201 1.77 7.89 20.62
CA ALA A 201 2.64 8.71 19.76
C ALA A 201 4.13 8.71 20.16
N GLY A 202 4.43 8.66 21.46
CA GLY A 202 5.82 8.65 21.94
C GLY A 202 6.63 7.42 21.53
N ILE A 203 6.01 6.35 21.00
CA ILE A 203 6.74 5.23 20.38
C ILE A 203 7.47 5.69 19.12
N VAL A 204 6.86 6.57 18.33
CA VAL A 204 7.47 7.09 17.09
C VAL A 204 8.71 7.92 17.43
N ASP A 205 8.63 8.76 18.46
CA ASP A 205 9.77 9.57 18.91
C ASP A 205 10.92 8.68 19.41
N ARG A 206 10.61 7.61 20.15
CA ARG A 206 11.61 6.64 20.59
C ARG A 206 12.25 5.89 19.42
N LEU A 207 11.44 5.40 18.47
CA LEU A 207 11.94 4.72 17.29
C LEU A 207 12.90 5.63 16.50
N VAL A 208 12.49 6.86 16.19
CA VAL A 208 13.31 7.82 15.43
C VAL A 208 14.58 8.23 16.17
N ALA A 209 14.57 8.18 17.51
CA ALA A 209 15.74 8.45 18.33
C ALA A 209 16.68 7.23 18.48
N SER A 210 16.23 6.01 18.15
CA SER A 210 17.02 4.79 18.26
C SER A 210 18.06 4.71 17.13
N ALA A 211 19.29 4.31 17.48
CA ALA A 211 20.38 4.15 16.52
C ALA A 211 20.76 2.67 16.31
N ILE A 212 20.47 1.82 17.30
CA ILE A 212 20.74 0.37 17.26
C ILE A 212 19.51 -0.41 17.77
N PRO A 213 19.41 -1.72 17.48
CA PRO A 213 18.30 -2.54 17.95
C PRO A 213 18.03 -2.41 19.44
N GLU A 214 19.08 -2.45 20.27
CA GLU A 214 19.01 -2.41 21.73
C GLU A 214 18.36 -1.13 22.29
N ASP A 215 18.36 -0.03 21.52
CA ASP A 215 17.74 1.24 21.92
C ASP A 215 16.21 1.18 21.86
N PHE A 216 15.65 0.18 21.18
CA PHE A 216 14.21 0.09 20.94
C PHE A 216 13.58 -1.09 21.67
N ALA A 217 12.82 -0.78 22.72
CA ALA A 217 12.32 -1.77 23.68
C ALA A 217 11.31 -2.77 23.08
N ASP A 218 11.38 -4.03 23.52
CA ASP A 218 10.50 -5.12 23.06
C ASP A 218 8.99 -4.84 23.19
N PRO A 219 8.48 -4.19 24.26
CA PRO A 219 7.06 -3.87 24.34
C PRO A 219 6.58 -2.92 23.24
N ASP A 220 7.45 -2.03 22.75
CA ASP A 220 7.13 -1.12 21.66
C ASP A 220 7.14 -1.87 20.32
N ARG A 221 8.14 -2.74 20.09
CA ARG A 221 8.18 -3.65 18.92
C ARG A 221 6.91 -4.49 18.81
N ARG A 222 6.50 -5.13 19.91
CA ARG A 222 5.26 -5.94 19.97
C ARG A 222 4.02 -5.12 19.66
N TYR A 223 3.94 -3.89 20.17
CA TYR A 223 2.83 -2.99 19.87
C TYR A 223 2.78 -2.61 18.38
N LEU A 224 3.93 -2.31 17.76
CA LEU A 224 4.00 -1.98 16.34
C LEU A 224 3.53 -3.16 15.46
N SER A 225 3.97 -4.39 15.75
CA SER A 225 3.53 -5.58 15.02
C SER A 225 2.02 -5.80 15.12
N LEU A 226 1.46 -5.73 16.35
CA LEU A 226 0.02 -5.91 16.57
C LEU A 226 -0.80 -4.83 15.87
N LEU A 227 -0.30 -3.59 15.82
CA LEU A 227 -0.98 -2.51 15.11
C LEU A 227 -1.08 -2.79 13.61
N VAL A 228 0.01 -3.21 12.97
CA VAL A 228 -0.01 -3.53 11.53
C VAL A 228 -0.95 -4.69 11.22
N GLU A 229 -0.93 -5.72 12.05
CA GLU A 229 -1.88 -6.84 11.94
C GLU A 229 -3.34 -6.40 12.05
N GLN A 230 -3.65 -5.48 12.96
CA GLN A 230 -5.00 -4.94 13.09
C GLN A 230 -5.37 -4.12 11.86
N GLU A 231 -4.47 -3.25 11.40
CA GLU A 231 -4.74 -2.38 10.25
C GLU A 231 -4.88 -3.17 8.95
N ALA A 232 -4.09 -4.23 8.77
CA ALA A 232 -4.21 -5.17 7.67
C ALA A 232 -5.61 -5.83 7.61
N ARG A 233 -6.18 -6.18 8.77
CA ARG A 233 -7.54 -6.76 8.86
C ARG A 233 -8.63 -5.75 8.52
N THR A 234 -8.49 -4.50 8.97
CA THR A 234 -9.52 -3.47 8.76
C THR A 234 -9.55 -2.88 7.35
N ARG A 235 -8.50 -3.12 6.54
CA ARG A 235 -8.36 -2.69 5.14
C ARG A 235 -8.87 -1.26 4.87
N ARG A 236 -8.24 -0.26 5.49
CA ARG A 236 -8.56 1.15 5.21
C ARG A 236 -8.04 1.55 3.83
N VAL A 237 -8.94 2.01 2.96
CA VAL A 237 -8.63 2.52 1.62
C VAL A 237 -9.17 3.95 1.45
N GLY A 238 -8.93 4.58 0.30
CA GLY A 238 -9.47 5.92 0.03
C GLY A 238 -8.63 7.07 0.56
N LEU A 239 -7.79 6.84 1.57
CA LEU A 239 -7.00 7.90 2.20
C LEU A 239 -5.88 8.42 1.28
N ARG A 240 -5.42 9.64 1.52
CA ARG A 240 -4.16 10.13 0.97
C ARG A 240 -3.02 9.95 1.96
N ASN A 241 -1.84 9.62 1.44
CA ASN A 241 -0.62 9.67 2.22
C ASN A 241 -0.07 11.11 2.29
N GLN A 242 0.97 11.31 3.11
CA GLN A 242 1.62 12.61 3.30
C GLN A 242 2.20 13.19 2.01
N TYR A 243 2.53 12.36 1.01
CA TYR A 243 3.08 12.77 -0.27
C TYR A 243 1.99 13.19 -1.27
N GLY A 244 0.72 13.12 -0.89
CA GLY A 244 -0.42 13.49 -1.72
C GLY A 244 -0.88 12.40 -2.68
N LEU A 245 -0.30 11.20 -2.59
CA LEU A 245 -0.73 10.02 -3.34
C LEU A 245 -1.88 9.34 -2.61
N ARG A 246 -2.69 8.56 -3.33
CA ARG A 246 -3.61 7.61 -2.68
C ARG A 246 -2.78 6.65 -1.83
N ALA A 247 -3.21 6.42 -0.59
CA ALA A 247 -2.54 5.50 0.31
C ALA A 247 -2.84 4.06 -0.13
N LEU A 248 -1.80 3.23 -0.22
CA LEU A 248 -1.99 1.79 -0.39
C LEU A 248 -2.68 1.19 0.85
N PRO A 249 -3.47 0.11 0.70
CA PRO A 249 -3.82 -0.75 1.82
C PRO A 249 -2.57 -1.19 2.61
N THR A 250 -2.71 -1.34 3.93
CA THR A 250 -1.58 -1.67 4.83
C THR A 250 -0.70 -2.85 4.36
N PRO A 251 -1.24 -4.00 3.91
CA PRO A 251 -0.40 -5.11 3.44
C PRO A 251 0.52 -4.70 2.27
N TYR A 252 -0.02 -3.94 1.31
CA TYR A 252 0.72 -3.44 0.16
C TYR A 252 1.72 -2.34 0.56
N ARG A 253 1.41 -1.49 1.55
CA ARG A 253 2.38 -0.53 2.10
C ARG A 253 3.60 -1.23 2.68
N VAL A 254 3.39 -2.25 3.51
CA VAL A 254 4.46 -3.02 4.15
C VAL A 254 5.31 -3.71 3.09
N ALA A 255 4.69 -4.43 2.16
CA ALA A 255 5.42 -5.11 1.10
C ALA A 255 6.22 -4.14 0.22
N ARG A 256 5.62 -3.01 -0.15
CA ARG A 256 6.28 -1.98 -0.97
C ARG A 256 7.48 -1.35 -0.25
N LEU A 257 7.39 -1.16 1.06
CA LEU A 257 8.49 -0.65 1.87
C LEU A 257 9.60 -1.70 2.08
N ALA A 258 9.23 -2.96 2.29
CA ALA A 258 10.19 -4.07 2.36
C ALA A 258 10.99 -4.21 1.07
N ALA A 259 10.32 -4.04 -0.08
CA ALA A 259 10.97 -3.98 -1.38
C ALA A 259 11.93 -2.78 -1.51
N ALA A 260 11.55 -1.60 -1.00
CA ALA A 260 12.43 -0.43 -0.98
C ALA A 260 13.69 -0.65 -0.11
N TYR A 261 13.57 -1.31 1.04
CA TYR A 261 14.73 -1.73 1.82
C TYR A 261 15.61 -2.72 1.04
N ARG A 262 14.98 -3.69 0.35
CA ARG A 262 15.71 -4.67 -0.45
C ARG A 262 16.47 -4.03 -1.61
N ASP A 263 15.86 -3.07 -2.32
CA ASP A 263 16.52 -2.31 -3.37
C ASP A 263 17.68 -1.46 -2.79
N GLY A 264 17.51 -0.87 -1.61
CA GLY A 264 18.54 -0.07 -0.93
C GLY A 264 19.78 -0.87 -0.51
N GLN A 265 19.63 -2.16 -0.18
CA GLN A 265 20.74 -3.08 0.11
C GLN A 265 21.58 -3.40 -1.14
N GLY A 266 21.02 -3.18 -2.32
CA GLY A 266 21.63 -3.53 -3.59
C GLY A 266 21.64 -5.03 -3.89
N TYR A 267 22.19 -5.35 -5.06
CA TYR A 267 22.23 -6.69 -5.60
C TYR A 267 23.68 -7.18 -5.68
N ALA A 268 23.92 -8.45 -5.34
CA ALA A 268 25.26 -9.03 -5.21
C ALA A 268 26.12 -8.89 -6.49
N LEU A 269 25.51 -8.84 -7.68
CA LEU A 269 26.21 -8.66 -8.94
C LEU A 269 25.55 -7.57 -9.79
N ALA A 270 26.36 -6.74 -10.45
CA ALA A 270 25.86 -5.70 -11.35
C ALA A 270 25.02 -6.26 -12.53
N SER A 271 25.27 -7.51 -12.94
CA SER A 271 24.48 -8.23 -13.95
C SER A 271 23.14 -8.78 -13.43
N THR A 272 22.86 -8.62 -12.13
CA THR A 272 21.63 -9.09 -11.47
C THR A 272 20.69 -7.97 -11.09
N PHE A 273 20.99 -6.71 -11.44
CA PHE A 273 20.05 -5.60 -11.26
C PHE A 273 18.78 -5.87 -12.07
N PRO A 274 17.64 -6.07 -11.39
CA PRO A 274 16.42 -6.50 -12.07
C PRO A 274 15.71 -5.33 -12.77
N CYS A 275 15.97 -4.09 -12.34
CA CYS A 275 15.38 -2.89 -12.91
C CYS A 275 16.37 -2.11 -13.79
N GLY A 276 15.86 -1.48 -14.84
CA GLY A 276 16.53 -0.42 -15.57
C GLY A 276 16.44 0.94 -14.84
N PRO A 277 17.15 1.97 -15.33
CA PRO A 277 17.16 3.30 -14.71
C PRO A 277 15.79 3.99 -14.66
N ASP A 278 14.88 3.64 -15.56
CA ASP A 278 13.49 4.13 -15.62
C ASP A 278 12.53 3.29 -14.75
N GLY A 279 13.06 2.32 -14.01
CA GLY A 279 12.30 1.37 -13.21
C GLY A 279 11.59 0.29 -14.02
N SER A 280 11.84 0.15 -15.33
CA SER A 280 11.34 -0.98 -16.12
C SER A 280 12.09 -2.28 -15.77
N HIS A 281 11.43 -3.43 -15.84
CA HIS A 281 12.10 -4.70 -15.61
C HIS A 281 13.06 -5.05 -16.78
N GLN A 282 14.23 -5.59 -16.45
CA GLN A 282 15.17 -6.13 -17.43
C GLN A 282 14.83 -7.59 -17.78
N PRO A 283 15.27 -8.12 -18.95
CA PRO A 283 15.01 -9.53 -19.33
C PRO A 283 15.50 -10.58 -18.32
N GLY A 284 16.46 -10.23 -17.46
CA GLY A 284 16.98 -11.09 -16.40
C GLY A 284 16.18 -11.08 -15.10
N ALA A 285 15.19 -10.19 -14.96
CA ALA A 285 14.40 -10.06 -13.74
C ALA A 285 13.58 -11.33 -13.46
N GLY A 286 13.38 -11.62 -12.18
CA GLY A 286 12.59 -12.76 -11.73
C GLY A 286 11.13 -12.64 -12.14
N THR A 287 10.49 -13.78 -12.32
CA THR A 287 9.09 -13.92 -12.78
C THR A 287 8.14 -14.38 -11.68
N GLN A 288 8.65 -14.70 -10.48
CA GLN A 288 7.92 -15.39 -9.40
C GLN A 288 7.28 -16.73 -9.84
N ALA A 289 7.70 -17.30 -10.96
CA ALA A 289 7.34 -18.67 -11.30
C ALA A 289 7.94 -19.62 -10.25
N PRO A 290 7.29 -20.76 -9.96
CA PRO A 290 7.86 -21.77 -9.06
C PRO A 290 9.30 -22.13 -9.45
N GLY A 291 10.24 -22.02 -8.50
CA GLY A 291 11.67 -22.26 -8.71
C GLY A 291 12.47 -21.08 -9.30
N ASP A 292 11.84 -19.95 -9.61
CA ASP A 292 12.55 -18.73 -10.02
C ASP A 292 12.95 -17.90 -8.80
N HIS A 293 14.22 -17.98 -8.42
CA HIS A 293 14.79 -17.25 -7.28
C HIS A 293 15.47 -15.93 -7.66
N ARG A 294 15.36 -15.51 -8.92
CA ARG A 294 15.95 -14.24 -9.38
C ARG A 294 15.21 -13.06 -8.73
N PRO A 295 15.91 -11.94 -8.45
CA PRO A 295 15.28 -10.77 -7.87
C PRO A 295 14.25 -10.16 -8.81
N LEU A 296 13.14 -9.67 -8.25
CA LEU A 296 12.12 -8.95 -9.02
C LEU A 296 12.56 -7.51 -9.26
N CYS A 297 12.10 -6.95 -10.37
CA CYS A 297 12.13 -5.49 -10.51
C CYS A 297 10.96 -4.92 -9.72
N PHE A 298 11.18 -4.57 -8.45
CA PHE A 298 10.09 -4.12 -7.59
C PHE A 298 9.39 -2.86 -8.13
N ALA A 299 10.12 -1.93 -8.75
CA ALA A 299 9.53 -0.73 -9.34
C ALA A 299 8.47 -1.05 -10.42
N ASP A 300 8.70 -2.02 -11.30
CA ASP A 300 7.74 -2.43 -12.35
C ASP A 300 6.80 -3.56 -11.90
N ALA A 301 7.04 -4.18 -10.75
CA ALA A 301 6.15 -5.21 -10.21
C ALA A 301 4.88 -4.58 -9.60
N SER A 302 3.72 -5.20 -9.86
CA SER A 302 2.46 -4.80 -9.22
C SER A 302 2.55 -4.92 -7.70
N ASP A 303 1.81 -4.11 -6.94
CA ASP A 303 1.83 -4.19 -5.47
C ASP A 303 1.44 -5.58 -4.96
N ASN A 304 0.52 -6.26 -5.65
CA ASN A 304 0.14 -7.63 -5.35
C ASN A 304 1.30 -8.63 -5.56
N ALA A 305 2.06 -8.47 -6.63
CA ALA A 305 3.25 -9.30 -6.87
C ALA A 305 4.34 -9.07 -5.82
N VAL A 306 4.56 -7.80 -5.44
CA VAL A 306 5.48 -7.43 -4.36
C VAL A 306 4.99 -7.98 -3.02
N TYR A 307 3.68 -8.00 -2.77
CA TYR A 307 3.11 -8.63 -1.58
C TYR A 307 3.35 -10.14 -1.53
N ARG A 308 3.17 -10.86 -2.64
CA ARG A 308 3.51 -12.28 -2.73
C ARG A 308 4.99 -12.52 -2.43
N TRP A 309 5.88 -11.70 -3.00
CA TRP A 309 7.31 -11.79 -2.70
C TRP A 309 7.60 -11.51 -1.22
N TYR A 310 6.95 -10.49 -0.65
CA TYR A 310 7.11 -10.14 0.76
C TYR A 310 6.69 -11.29 1.67
N ALA A 311 5.60 -11.98 1.37
CA ALA A 311 5.15 -13.15 2.13
C ALA A 311 6.20 -14.27 2.11
N ASP A 312 6.76 -14.58 0.93
CA ASP A 312 7.81 -15.57 0.77
C ASP A 312 9.11 -15.14 1.51
N GLU A 313 9.50 -13.88 1.39
CA GLU A 313 10.70 -13.34 2.03
C GLU A 313 10.57 -13.29 3.57
N MET A 314 9.39 -12.94 4.08
CA MET A 314 9.11 -12.94 5.52
C MET A 314 9.24 -14.36 6.08
N TRP A 315 8.74 -15.36 5.36
CA TRP A 315 8.90 -16.76 5.73
C TRP A 315 10.39 -17.16 5.75
N ASN A 316 11.14 -16.76 4.73
CA ASN A 316 12.58 -17.05 4.62
C ASN A 316 13.40 -16.37 5.72
N GLN A 317 13.07 -15.13 6.10
CA GLN A 317 13.74 -14.41 7.19
C GLN A 317 13.42 -15.02 8.56
N ALA A 318 12.22 -15.54 8.77
CA ALA A 318 11.86 -16.25 9.98
C ALA A 318 12.48 -17.67 10.06
N HIS A 319 12.80 -18.28 8.92
CA HIS A 319 13.34 -19.64 8.83
C HIS A 319 14.66 -19.69 8.03
N PRO A 320 15.74 -19.04 8.51
CA PRO A 320 16.99 -18.92 7.75
C PRO A 320 17.64 -20.28 7.43
N ALA A 321 17.43 -21.29 8.28
CA ALA A 321 17.90 -22.66 8.05
C ALA A 321 17.28 -23.32 6.80
N TRP A 322 16.05 -22.94 6.42
CA TRP A 322 15.37 -23.48 5.24
C TRP A 322 15.92 -22.89 3.94
N LYS A 323 16.35 -21.61 3.96
CA LYS A 323 17.00 -20.94 2.82
C LYS A 323 18.32 -21.60 2.45
N ALA A 324 19.02 -22.17 3.44
CA ALA A 324 20.29 -22.88 3.23
C ALA A 324 20.12 -24.31 2.71
N SER A 325 18.97 -24.97 2.97
CA SER A 325 18.84 -26.41 2.70
C SER A 325 18.36 -26.75 1.29
N GLY A 326 17.72 -25.84 0.55
CA GLY A 326 17.32 -26.02 -0.87
C GLY A 326 16.39 -27.20 -1.19
N GLU A 327 16.15 -28.10 -0.24
CA GLU A 327 15.38 -29.32 -0.38
C GLU A 327 14.22 -29.34 0.62
N HIS A 328 13.01 -29.53 0.10
CA HIS A 328 11.82 -29.86 0.88
C HIS A 328 12.01 -31.24 1.52
N THR A 329 12.53 -31.30 2.75
CA THR A 329 12.61 -32.55 3.51
C THR A 329 12.02 -32.40 4.90
N TRP A 330 11.33 -33.44 5.34
CA TRP A 330 10.70 -33.70 6.64
C TRP A 330 11.46 -33.21 7.90
N ILE A 331 12.77 -32.96 7.80
CA ILE A 331 13.60 -32.32 8.83
C ILE A 331 13.11 -30.89 9.13
N ALA A 332 12.64 -30.19 8.10
CA ALA A 332 12.10 -28.85 8.18
C ALA A 332 10.81 -28.79 9.05
N LEU A 333 9.94 -29.80 8.91
CA LEU A 333 8.76 -30.00 9.78
C LEU A 333 9.14 -30.31 11.23
N MET A 334 10.26 -31.02 11.45
CA MET A 334 10.78 -31.25 12.80
C MET A 334 11.31 -29.97 13.46
N PHE A 335 11.96 -29.07 12.71
CA PHE A 335 12.38 -27.77 13.24
C PHE A 335 11.18 -26.88 13.60
N PHE A 336 10.08 -26.98 12.85
CA PHE A 336 8.82 -26.27 13.17
C PHE A 336 8.22 -26.72 14.51
N ALA A 337 8.32 -28.01 14.85
CA ALA A 337 7.85 -28.53 16.14
C ALA A 337 8.79 -28.18 17.31
N LEU A 338 10.06 -27.83 17.04
CA LEU A 338 11.08 -27.53 18.05
C LEU A 338 11.31 -26.02 18.25
N SER A 339 11.03 -25.18 17.25
CA SER A 339 11.25 -23.72 17.34
C SER A 339 10.32 -23.03 18.35
N GLU A 340 9.09 -23.52 18.51
CA GLU A 340 8.14 -23.09 19.54
C GLU A 340 8.66 -23.29 20.98
N VAL A 341 9.62 -24.20 21.18
CA VAL A 341 10.09 -24.61 22.52
C VAL A 341 11.45 -24.00 22.89
N LEU A 342 12.30 -23.67 21.91
CA LEU A 342 13.73 -23.40 22.16
C LEU A 342 14.18 -21.96 21.93
N PHE A 343 13.43 -21.16 21.18
CA PHE A 343 13.82 -19.78 20.89
C PHE A 343 12.70 -18.86 21.36
N GLY A 344 12.89 -18.22 22.51
CA GLY A 344 12.06 -17.10 22.99
C GLY A 344 12.16 -15.86 22.10
N VAL A 345 12.03 -16.05 20.79
CA VAL A 345 12.01 -15.03 19.76
C VAL A 345 10.53 -14.86 19.42
N ASP A 346 9.94 -13.78 19.94
CA ASP A 346 8.55 -13.33 19.70
C ASP A 346 8.28 -12.91 18.23
N ILE A 347 9.05 -13.45 17.28
CA ILE A 347 8.78 -13.36 15.85
C ILE A 347 8.21 -14.72 15.43
N VAL A 348 7.02 -15.05 15.94
CA VAL A 348 6.17 -15.99 15.20
C VAL A 348 5.71 -15.19 13.99
N PRO A 349 6.15 -15.48 12.75
CA PRO A 349 5.38 -15.06 11.59
C PRO A 349 4.03 -15.74 11.77
N SER A 350 3.04 -15.00 12.25
CA SER A 350 1.73 -15.56 12.48
C SER A 350 1.28 -16.13 11.12
N PRO A 351 1.01 -17.45 11.01
CA PRO A 351 0.59 -18.07 9.75
C PRO A 351 -0.68 -17.42 9.17
N TYR A 352 -1.37 -16.62 9.99
CA TYR A 352 -2.48 -15.77 9.57
C TYR A 352 -2.11 -14.69 8.54
N PHE A 353 -0.86 -14.28 8.35
CA PHE A 353 -0.53 -13.28 7.31
C PHE A 353 -0.58 -13.87 5.89
N VAL A 354 -0.23 -15.15 5.74
CA VAL A 354 -0.16 -15.83 4.42
C VAL A 354 -1.47 -16.55 4.11
N GLU A 355 -2.13 -17.16 5.10
CA GLU A 355 -3.44 -17.79 4.91
C GLU A 355 -4.58 -16.77 4.67
N ARG A 356 -4.38 -15.48 4.93
CA ARG A 356 -5.49 -14.51 4.90
C ARG A 356 -5.80 -13.86 3.58
N GLU A 357 -5.02 -13.97 2.51
CA GLU A 357 -5.61 -13.62 1.20
C GLU A 357 -6.65 -14.70 0.81
N ILE A 358 -6.41 -15.95 1.21
CA ILE A 358 -7.31 -17.11 1.04
C ILE A 358 -8.45 -17.11 2.07
N ALA A 359 -8.22 -16.62 3.30
CA ALA A 359 -9.28 -16.46 4.31
C ALA A 359 -10.03 -15.13 4.19
N ALA A 360 -9.44 -14.06 3.61
CA ALA A 360 -10.18 -12.86 3.19
C ALA A 360 -11.16 -13.19 2.06
N GLU A 361 -10.87 -14.22 1.27
CA GLU A 361 -11.80 -14.86 0.34
C GLU A 361 -13.03 -15.48 1.03
N LEU A 362 -12.91 -15.89 2.31
CA LEU A 362 -14.04 -16.35 3.16
C LEU A 362 -14.71 -15.21 3.96
N VAL A 363 -14.01 -14.11 4.25
CA VAL A 363 -14.54 -12.95 4.98
C VAL A 363 -15.39 -12.03 4.08
N ASP A 364 -15.35 -12.20 2.75
CA ASP A 364 -16.21 -11.47 1.81
C ASP A 364 -17.72 -11.78 2.03
N GLU A 365 -18.06 -12.93 2.65
CA GLU A 365 -19.42 -13.19 3.17
C GLU A 365 -19.82 -12.25 4.32
N GLY A 366 -18.84 -11.77 5.10
CA GLY A 366 -19.03 -10.82 6.19
C GLY A 366 -19.17 -9.37 5.73
N LEU A 367 -18.51 -8.98 4.63
CA LEU A 367 -18.66 -7.65 4.00
C LEU A 367 -20.08 -7.46 3.46
N VAL A 368 -20.72 -8.54 2.99
CA VAL A 368 -22.14 -8.57 2.63
C VAL A 368 -23.05 -8.48 3.87
N ALA A 369 -22.64 -9.02 5.02
CA ALA A 369 -23.38 -8.91 6.28
C ALA A 369 -23.30 -7.51 6.90
N GLU A 370 -22.16 -6.82 6.81
CA GLU A 370 -21.98 -5.43 7.27
C GLU A 370 -22.74 -4.44 6.37
N VAL A 371 -22.72 -4.64 5.05
CA VAL A 371 -23.51 -3.83 4.10
C VAL A 371 -25.01 -4.10 4.23
N LYS A 372 -25.44 -5.31 4.65
CA LYS A 372 -26.84 -5.59 5.01
C LYS A 372 -27.22 -5.09 6.40
N GLY A 373 -26.27 -4.97 7.34
CA GLY A 373 -26.49 -4.58 8.72
C GLY A 373 -26.90 -3.11 8.88
N ASP A 374 -26.36 -2.23 8.04
CA ASP A 374 -26.67 -0.79 8.11
C ASP A 374 -28.04 -0.45 7.49
N ALA A 375 -28.61 -1.31 6.63
CA ALA A 375 -29.97 -1.15 6.10
C ALA A 375 -31.06 -1.75 7.01
N ALA A 376 -30.72 -2.72 7.86
CA ALA A 376 -31.65 -3.34 8.80
C ALA A 376 -31.82 -2.54 10.10
N ALA A 377 -30.79 -1.79 10.53
CA ALA A 377 -30.86 -0.94 11.71
C ALA A 377 -31.85 0.24 11.57
N GLU A 378 -32.09 0.71 10.35
CA GLU A 378 -33.08 1.77 10.10
C GLU A 378 -34.53 1.23 10.14
N TYR A 379 -34.74 -0.05 9.79
CA TYR A 379 -36.04 -0.74 9.84
C TYR A 379 -36.44 -1.18 11.27
N GLU A 380 -35.50 -1.59 12.13
CA GLU A 380 -35.79 -1.91 13.54
C GLU A 380 -36.11 -0.66 14.39
N SER A 381 -35.54 0.49 14.04
CA SER A 381 -35.90 1.77 14.71
C SER A 381 -37.29 2.30 14.32
N LEU A 382 -37.81 1.88 13.17
CA LEU A 382 -39.17 2.21 12.69
C LEU A 382 -40.24 1.19 13.10
N LEU A 383 -39.85 -0.01 13.55
CA LEU A 383 -40.77 -1.05 14.03
C LEU A 383 -40.94 -1.10 15.55
N THR A 384 -40.24 -0.26 16.30
CA THR A 384 -40.41 -0.11 17.74
C THR A 384 -41.11 1.21 18.10
N CYS A 385 -42.29 1.42 17.51
CA CYS A 385 -43.29 2.30 18.13
C CYS A 385 -43.80 1.67 19.43
N ARG A 386 -43.53 2.38 20.52
CA ARG A 386 -43.97 2.19 21.90
C ARG A 386 -45.51 2.04 22.03
N ILE A 387 -45.97 1.29 23.04
CA ILE A 387 -47.02 1.62 24.07
C ILE A 387 -47.81 0.37 24.51
N PRO A 388 -48.18 0.23 25.81
CA PRO A 388 -48.13 1.25 26.87
C PRO A 388 -47.00 1.10 27.89
#